data_AF-A0A2H1V6T0-F1
#
_entry.id   AF-A0A2H1V6T0-F1
#
_cell.length_a   1.000
_cell.length_b   1.000
_cell.length_c   1.000
_cell.angle_alpha   90.00
_cell.angle_beta   90.00
_cell.angle_gamma   90.00
#
_symmetry.space_group_name_H-M   'P 1'
#
loop_
_entity.id
_entity.type
_entity.pdbx_description
1 polymer ?
#
loop_
_entity_poly.entity_id
_entity_poly.type
_entity_poly.pdbx_seq_one_letter_code
_entity_poly.pdbx_strand_id
1 'polypeptide(L)'
;MIGAKGKDVLYVGDHIFGDILKSKKIGGWRTFLIVPELVQELHVWTDKCQLFEQLQDLDVKLGHMYKDLDSGTKVKPDISKLRISIRDVTHKMDLAYGMLGSLFRSGSRQTFFSSQVVRYADLYAASFLNLMYYPFCYMFRAPAMLMPHESTVAHEQRFTFDKPTIDRSRTSSVPLIIGVGDLPEEISSISSNESNVKGKEKEGGVTFQSTSVPHMRPETPRQLTHTHDEDCSDDEEVTKTAQTK
;
A
#
# COMPACT_ATOMS: atom_id res chain seq x y z
N MET A 1 1.26 28.84 24.61
CA MET A 1 1.06 27.50 24.01
C MET A 1 1.59 27.52 22.58
N ILE A 2 2.16 26.41 22.11
CA ILE A 2 3.09 26.24 20.96
C ILE A 2 2.62 26.73 19.56
N GLY A 3 1.43 27.30 19.39
CA GLY A 3 1.01 27.89 18.09
C GLY A 3 0.85 26.92 16.91
N ALA A 4 1.08 25.61 17.13
CA ALA A 4 0.94 24.57 16.11
C ALA A 4 -0.53 24.23 15.81
N LYS A 5 -0.83 23.92 14.54
CA LYS A 5 -2.13 23.42 14.10
C LYS A 5 -2.10 21.90 14.04
N GLY A 6 -3.27 21.26 13.99
CA GLY A 6 -3.37 19.81 14.16
C GLY A 6 -2.42 19.00 13.26
N LYS A 7 -2.35 19.31 11.96
CA LYS A 7 -1.48 18.59 11.00
C LYS A 7 0.03 18.81 11.21
N ASP A 8 0.42 19.80 12.00
CA ASP A 8 1.81 20.13 12.31
C ASP A 8 2.33 19.31 13.51
N VAL A 9 1.43 18.59 14.20
CA VAL A 9 1.75 17.78 15.37
C VAL A 9 1.72 16.30 14.99
N LEU A 10 2.83 15.61 15.24
CA LEU A 10 2.91 14.15 15.20
C LEU A 10 2.82 13.62 16.64
N TYR A 11 1.72 12.96 16.96
CA TYR A 11 1.51 12.33 18.25
C TYR A 11 1.94 10.87 18.22
N VAL A 12 2.77 10.49 19.18
CA VAL A 12 3.35 9.15 19.31
C VAL A 12 2.76 8.49 20.56
N GLY A 13 2.20 7.28 20.41
CA GLY A 13 1.63 6.53 21.52
C GLY A 13 1.38 5.07 21.17
N ASP A 14 1.08 4.26 22.18
CA ASP A 14 0.82 2.81 22.05
C ASP A 14 -0.66 2.47 22.18
N HIS A 15 -1.47 3.36 22.75
CA HIS A 15 -2.89 3.10 22.95
C HIS A 15 -3.75 3.45 21.72
N ILE A 16 -4.10 2.45 20.91
CA ILE A 16 -4.85 2.64 19.66
C ILE A 16 -6.12 3.51 19.78
N PHE A 17 -6.85 3.41 20.90
CA PHE A 17 -8.06 4.19 21.10
C PHE A 17 -7.79 5.58 21.68
N GLY A 18 -7.07 5.64 22.79
CA GLY A 18 -6.82 6.88 23.52
C GLY A 18 -5.89 7.83 22.76
N ASP A 19 -4.82 7.29 22.19
CA ASP A 19 -3.73 8.09 21.64
C ASP A 19 -3.94 8.36 20.16
N ILE A 20 -4.35 7.34 19.41
CA ILE A 20 -4.42 7.43 17.96
C ILE A 20 -5.82 7.88 17.51
N LEU A 21 -6.85 7.14 17.88
CA LEU A 21 -8.20 7.38 17.38
C LEU A 21 -8.77 8.71 17.86
N LYS A 22 -8.60 9.06 19.14
CA LYS A 22 -9.07 10.35 19.68
C LYS A 22 -8.27 11.53 19.12
N SER A 23 -6.94 11.45 19.10
CA SER A 23 -6.10 12.55 18.59
C SER A 23 -6.35 12.83 17.11
N LYS A 24 -6.57 11.79 16.30
CA LYS A 24 -6.91 11.97 14.88
C LYS A 24 -8.32 12.52 14.67
N LYS A 25 -9.32 12.00 15.40
CA LYS A 25 -10.73 12.38 15.20
C LYS A 25 -11.08 13.75 15.78
N ILE A 26 -10.48 14.11 16.91
CA ILE A 26 -10.79 15.35 17.65
C ILE A 26 -9.76 16.44 17.32
N GLY A 27 -8.47 16.09 17.38
CA GLY A 27 -7.37 17.05 17.18
C GLY A 27 -6.94 17.22 15.72
N GLY A 28 -7.28 16.28 14.83
CA GLY A 28 -6.75 16.26 13.47
C GLY A 28 -5.23 16.10 13.42
N TRP A 29 -4.64 15.51 14.48
CA TRP A 29 -3.20 15.31 14.62
C TRP A 29 -2.73 14.19 13.71
N ARG A 30 -1.47 14.28 13.25
CA ARG A 30 -0.79 13.14 12.64
C ARG A 30 -0.44 12.15 13.73
N THR A 31 -0.52 10.86 13.43
CA THR A 31 -0.41 9.81 14.45
C THR A 31 0.64 8.77 14.11
N PHE A 32 1.44 8.41 15.11
CA PHE A 32 2.41 7.32 15.08
C PHE A 32 2.05 6.31 16.17
N LEU A 33 1.70 5.09 15.78
CA LEU A 33 1.38 4.00 16.70
C LEU A 33 2.61 3.14 16.98
N ILE A 34 2.93 2.95 18.25
CA ILE A 34 3.92 1.98 18.72
C ILE A 34 3.21 0.65 18.96
N VAL A 35 3.70 -0.43 18.34
CA VAL A 35 3.20 -1.80 18.53
C VAL A 35 4.39 -2.71 18.88
N PRO A 36 4.74 -2.87 20.17
CA PRO A 36 5.92 -3.64 20.58
C PRO A 36 5.92 -5.09 20.08
N GLU A 37 4.74 -5.71 20.01
CA GLU A 37 4.53 -7.09 19.54
C GLU A 37 4.90 -7.26 18.06
N LEU A 38 5.01 -6.17 17.30
CA LEU A 38 5.31 -6.19 15.86
C LEU A 38 6.65 -6.89 15.56
N VAL A 39 7.63 -6.85 16.47
CA VAL A 39 8.93 -7.53 16.27
C VAL A 39 8.74 -9.05 16.19
N GLN A 40 8.01 -9.61 17.16
CA GLN A 40 7.72 -11.04 17.19
C GLN A 40 6.81 -11.44 16.03
N GLU A 41 5.80 -10.62 15.72
CA GLU A 41 4.91 -10.82 14.58
C GLU A 41 5.67 -10.89 13.25
N LEU A 42 6.62 -9.98 13.01
CA LEU A 42 7.45 -9.97 11.80
C LEU A 42 8.35 -11.21 11.70
N HIS A 43 8.90 -11.66 12.83
CA HIS A 43 9.71 -12.87 12.86
C HIS A 43 8.89 -14.10 12.46
N VAL A 44 7.75 -14.33 13.12
CA VAL A 44 6.88 -15.47 12.81
C VAL A 44 6.31 -15.36 11.38
N TRP A 45 5.95 -14.15 10.93
CA TRP A 45 5.44 -13.91 9.58
C TRP A 45 6.46 -14.32 8.51
N THR A 46 7.74 -14.00 8.74
CA THR A 46 8.83 -14.36 7.80
C THR A 46 9.11 -15.86 7.86
N ASP A 47 9.21 -16.44 9.05
CA ASP A 47 9.54 -17.86 9.24
C ASP A 47 8.42 -18.81 8.76
N LYS A 48 7.16 -18.37 8.84
CA LYS A 48 5.97 -19.16 8.50
C LYS A 48 5.26 -18.70 7.23
N CYS A 49 5.95 -17.96 6.36
CA CYS A 49 5.40 -17.44 5.10
C CYS A 49 4.73 -18.54 4.24
N GLN A 50 5.28 -19.75 4.25
CA GLN A 50 4.74 -20.91 3.53
C GLN A 50 3.32 -21.30 3.95
N LEU A 51 2.96 -21.15 5.23
CA LEU A 51 1.60 -21.45 5.70
C LEU A 51 0.59 -20.45 5.13
N PHE A 52 1.00 -19.19 5.01
CA PHE A 52 0.18 -18.14 4.42
C PHE A 52 0.01 -18.35 2.90
N GLU A 53 1.07 -18.70 2.19
CA GLU A 53 1.00 -19.07 0.76
C GLU A 53 0.08 -20.27 0.54
N GLN A 54 0.21 -21.32 1.36
CA GLN A 54 -0.69 -22.48 1.30
C GLN A 54 -2.15 -22.08 1.54
N LEU A 55 -2.42 -21.19 2.50
CA LEU A 55 -3.76 -20.71 2.75
C LEU A 55 -4.33 -19.94 1.55
N GLN A 56 -3.52 -19.08 0.94
CA GLN A 56 -3.87 -18.32 -0.26
C GLN A 56 -4.17 -19.26 -1.45
N ASP A 57 -3.37 -20.30 -1.64
CA ASP A 57 -3.60 -21.31 -2.68
C ASP A 57 -4.92 -22.06 -2.49
N LEU A 58 -5.28 -22.38 -1.24
CA LEU A 58 -6.55 -23.03 -0.93
C LEU A 58 -7.74 -22.09 -1.20
N ASP A 59 -7.61 -20.80 -0.88
CA ASP A 59 -8.63 -19.79 -1.20
C ASP A 59 -8.80 -19.61 -2.71
N VAL A 60 -7.71 -19.62 -3.49
CA VAL A 60 -7.76 -19.59 -4.96
C VAL A 60 -8.42 -20.84 -5.53
N LYS A 61 -8.08 -22.04 -5.02
CA LYS A 61 -8.72 -23.30 -5.41
C LYS A 61 -10.22 -23.28 -5.09
N LEU A 62 -10.61 -22.69 -3.96
CA LEU A 62 -12.01 -22.52 -3.59
C LEU A 62 -12.71 -21.62 -4.61
N GLY A 63 -12.10 -20.49 -4.96
CA GLY A 63 -12.61 -19.58 -6.00
C GLY A 63 -12.77 -20.29 -7.35
N HIS A 64 -11.81 -21.11 -7.76
CA HIS A 64 -11.88 -21.88 -9.01
C HIS A 64 -13.04 -22.86 -9.04
N MET A 65 -13.36 -23.54 -7.94
CA MET A 65 -14.52 -24.45 -7.89
C MET A 65 -15.85 -23.72 -8.07
N TYR A 66 -15.92 -22.43 -7.71
CA TYR A 66 -17.12 -21.60 -7.84
C TYR A 66 -17.16 -20.76 -9.11
N LYS A 67 -16.08 -20.71 -9.89
CA LYS A 67 -15.91 -19.78 -11.01
C LYS A 67 -16.96 -19.95 -12.11
N ASP A 68 -17.28 -21.20 -12.45
CA ASP A 68 -18.16 -21.54 -13.58
C ASP A 68 -19.60 -21.87 -13.13
N LEU A 69 -19.94 -21.64 -11.84
CA LEU A 69 -21.31 -21.79 -11.36
C LEU A 69 -22.16 -20.58 -11.76
N ASP A 70 -23.23 -20.86 -12.49
CA ASP A 70 -24.23 -19.88 -12.90
C ASP A 70 -25.52 -20.00 -12.08
N SER A 71 -26.47 -19.10 -12.32
CA SER A 71 -27.81 -19.13 -11.70
C SER A 71 -28.63 -20.39 -12.05
N GLY A 72 -28.21 -21.17 -13.06
CA GLY A 72 -28.84 -22.42 -13.46
C GLY A 72 -28.33 -23.64 -12.68
N THR A 73 -27.22 -23.51 -11.96
CA THR A 73 -26.59 -24.61 -11.26
C THR A 73 -27.34 -24.96 -9.97
N LYS A 74 -27.93 -26.16 -9.92
CA LYS A 74 -28.73 -26.63 -8.76
C LYS A 74 -27.92 -27.43 -7.72
N VAL A 75 -26.70 -27.83 -8.07
CA VAL A 75 -25.85 -28.68 -7.22
C VAL A 75 -24.64 -27.89 -6.76
N LYS A 76 -24.48 -27.76 -5.44
CA LYS A 76 -23.28 -27.16 -4.84
C LYS A 76 -22.08 -28.12 -4.98
N PRO A 77 -20.89 -27.62 -5.35
CA PRO A 77 -19.67 -28.44 -5.35
C PRO A 77 -19.35 -28.92 -3.92
N ASP A 78 -18.78 -30.11 -3.77
CA ASP A 78 -18.34 -30.62 -2.47
C ASP A 78 -17.02 -29.94 -2.06
N ILE A 79 -17.13 -29.02 -1.10
CA ILE A 79 -16.01 -28.24 -0.58
C ILE A 79 -15.50 -28.79 0.76
N SER A 80 -16.01 -29.92 1.23
CA SER A 80 -15.78 -30.40 2.60
C SER A 80 -14.28 -30.60 2.89
N LYS A 81 -13.56 -31.25 1.97
CA LYS A 81 -12.11 -31.47 2.06
C LYS A 81 -11.34 -30.15 2.12
N LEU A 82 -11.72 -29.21 1.26
CA LEU A 82 -11.05 -27.92 1.17
C LEU A 82 -11.29 -27.07 2.43
N ARG A 83 -12.52 -27.07 2.96
CA ARG A 83 -12.85 -26.37 4.21
C ARG A 83 -12.09 -26.93 5.41
N ILE A 84 -11.90 -28.25 5.48
CA ILE A 84 -11.10 -28.88 6.53
C ILE A 84 -9.64 -28.44 6.38
N SER A 85 -9.07 -28.52 5.18
CA SER A 85 -7.70 -28.08 4.91
C SER A 85 -7.47 -26.61 5.27
N ILE A 86 -8.40 -25.71 4.91
CA ILE A 86 -8.32 -24.28 5.26
C ILE A 86 -8.31 -24.10 6.77
N ARG A 87 -9.19 -24.82 7.49
CA ARG A 87 -9.26 -24.75 8.96
C ARG A 87 -7.96 -25.26 9.60
N ASP A 88 -7.42 -26.37 9.11
CA ASP A 88 -6.20 -26.96 9.64
C ASP A 88 -4.99 -26.06 9.43
N VAL A 89 -4.85 -25.45 8.24
CA VAL A 89 -3.78 -24.49 7.95
C VAL A 89 -3.95 -23.21 8.77
N THR A 90 -5.18 -22.69 8.88
CA THR A 90 -5.47 -21.50 9.71
C THR A 90 -5.08 -21.76 11.16
N HIS A 91 -5.47 -22.90 11.73
CA HIS A 91 -5.15 -23.25 13.10
C HIS A 91 -3.65 -23.44 13.32
N LYS A 92 -2.94 -24.10 12.40
CA LYS A 92 -1.47 -24.22 12.45
C LYS A 92 -0.77 -22.86 12.37
N MET A 93 -1.29 -21.95 11.55
CA MET A 93 -0.75 -20.61 11.40
C MET A 93 -0.95 -19.80 12.69
N ASP A 94 -2.17 -19.79 13.23
CA ASP A 94 -2.50 -19.04 14.45
C ASP A 94 -1.67 -19.56 15.65
N LEU A 95 -1.53 -20.89 15.79
CA LEU A 95 -0.69 -21.49 16.84
C LEU A 95 0.79 -21.10 16.77
N ALA A 96 1.31 -20.71 15.61
CA ALA A 96 2.69 -20.26 15.48
C ALA A 96 2.94 -18.91 16.18
N TYR A 97 1.90 -18.09 16.34
CA TYR A 97 1.95 -16.81 17.06
C TYR A 97 1.64 -16.96 18.55
N GLY A 98 0.79 -17.93 18.91
CA GLY A 98 0.43 -18.25 20.28
C GLY A 98 -0.98 -18.84 20.37
N MET A 99 -1.49 -19.03 21.59
CA MET A 99 -2.83 -19.61 21.81
C MET A 99 -3.97 -18.78 21.20
N LEU A 100 -3.81 -17.46 21.12
CA LEU A 100 -4.82 -16.53 20.61
C LEU A 100 -4.56 -16.09 19.16
N GLY A 101 -3.54 -16.64 18.50
CA GLY A 101 -3.17 -16.24 17.15
C GLY A 101 -2.38 -14.94 17.07
N SER A 102 -2.32 -14.39 15.86
CA SER A 102 -1.66 -13.11 15.59
C SER A 102 -2.54 -11.94 16.03
N LEU A 103 -1.90 -10.87 16.49
CA LEU A 103 -2.56 -9.60 16.81
C LEU A 103 -3.27 -9.00 15.59
N PHE A 104 -2.74 -9.23 14.39
CA PHE A 104 -3.20 -8.60 13.16
C PHE A 104 -4.21 -9.44 12.38
N ARG A 105 -4.20 -10.77 12.53
CA ARG A 105 -5.03 -11.66 11.71
C ARG A 105 -5.29 -13.03 12.36
N SER A 106 -6.32 -13.69 11.88
CA SER A 106 -6.52 -15.14 12.00
C SER A 106 -6.74 -15.70 10.60
N GLY A 107 -5.81 -16.54 10.14
CA GLY A 107 -5.76 -16.99 8.75
C GLY A 107 -5.73 -15.83 7.74
N SER A 108 -6.67 -15.83 6.79
CA SER A 108 -6.83 -14.79 5.78
C SER A 108 -7.61 -13.56 6.27
N ARG A 109 -8.15 -13.57 7.49
CA ARG A 109 -9.00 -12.50 8.02
C ARG A 109 -8.21 -11.57 8.93
N GLN A 110 -8.31 -10.27 8.69
CA GLN A 110 -7.74 -9.25 9.57
C GLN A 110 -8.55 -9.11 10.87
N THR A 111 -7.85 -8.80 11.97
CA THR A 111 -8.50 -8.49 13.25
C THR A 111 -9.08 -7.08 13.26
N PHE A 112 -9.92 -6.82 14.26
CA PHE A 112 -10.41 -5.47 14.53
C PHE A 112 -9.28 -4.49 14.82
N PHE A 113 -8.26 -4.93 15.58
CA PHE A 113 -7.05 -4.14 15.84
C PHE A 113 -6.36 -3.73 14.53
N SER A 114 -6.06 -4.69 13.64
CA SER A 114 -5.45 -4.39 12.32
C SER A 114 -6.27 -3.37 11.52
N SER A 115 -7.59 -3.49 11.52
CA SER A 115 -8.49 -2.56 10.83
C SER A 115 -8.42 -1.14 11.39
N GLN A 116 -8.24 -1.00 12.72
CA GLN A 116 -8.05 0.29 13.36
C GLN A 116 -6.68 0.89 13.04
N VAL A 117 -5.62 0.09 13.07
CA VAL A 117 -4.26 0.55 12.72
C VAL A 117 -4.24 1.13 11.31
N VAL A 118 -4.72 0.38 10.32
CA VAL A 118 -4.74 0.81 8.90
C VAL A 118 -5.54 2.10 8.69
N ARG A 119 -6.63 2.29 9.46
CA ARG A 119 -7.53 3.44 9.28
C ARG A 119 -7.02 4.68 10.02
N TYR A 120 -6.50 4.53 11.22
CA TYR A 120 -6.27 5.64 12.15
C TYR A 120 -4.80 5.96 12.36
N ALA A 121 -3.88 5.00 12.31
CA ALA A 121 -2.46 5.29 12.42
C ALA A 121 -1.91 5.76 11.07
N ASP A 122 -1.31 6.96 11.01
CA ASP A 122 -0.62 7.39 9.78
C ASP A 122 0.69 6.64 9.60
N LEU A 123 1.40 6.40 10.72
CA LEU A 123 2.61 5.60 10.80
C LEU A 123 2.45 4.58 11.93
N TYR A 124 3.09 3.43 11.79
CA TYR A 124 3.21 2.45 12.87
C TYR A 124 4.57 1.77 12.81
N ALA A 125 5.11 1.41 13.97
CA ALA A 125 6.36 0.66 14.07
C ALA A 125 6.43 -0.09 15.40
N ALA A 126 7.44 -0.97 15.52
CA ALA A 126 7.74 -1.64 16.78
C ALA A 126 8.21 -0.66 17.88
N SER A 127 8.96 0.36 17.47
CA SER A 127 9.47 1.41 18.36
C SER A 127 9.51 2.74 17.62
N PHE A 128 9.32 3.84 18.36
CA PHE A 128 9.49 5.19 17.84
C PHE A 128 10.94 5.49 17.44
N LEU A 129 11.91 4.75 17.99
CA LEU A 129 13.33 4.86 17.63
C LEU A 129 13.57 4.57 16.15
N ASN A 130 12.66 3.86 15.48
CA ASN A 130 12.75 3.61 14.05
C ASN A 130 12.72 4.91 13.22
N LEU A 131 12.19 6.01 13.77
CA LEU A 131 12.23 7.33 13.12
C LEU A 131 13.67 7.88 12.99
N MET A 132 14.60 7.46 13.85
CA MET A 132 15.99 7.93 13.84
C MET A 132 16.74 7.51 12.57
N TYR A 133 16.28 6.43 11.90
CA TYR A 133 16.85 5.97 10.63
C TYR A 133 16.36 6.76 9.42
N TYR A 134 15.48 7.75 9.61
CA TYR A 134 14.96 8.61 8.55
C TYR A 134 15.39 10.07 8.76
N PRO A 135 15.69 10.81 7.68
CA PRO A 135 15.97 12.23 7.81
C PRO A 135 14.70 13.01 8.20
N PHE A 136 14.83 14.15 8.88
CA PHE A 136 13.69 14.96 9.31
C PHE A 136 12.83 15.50 8.15
N CYS A 137 13.40 15.62 6.96
CA CYS A 137 12.68 16.00 5.73
C CYS A 137 12.11 14.81 4.95
N TYR A 138 12.08 13.61 5.54
CA TYR A 138 11.58 12.41 4.87
C TYR A 138 10.07 12.48 4.63
N MET A 139 9.65 12.15 3.41
CA MET A 139 8.24 12.08 3.05
C MET A 139 7.75 10.63 3.01
N PHE A 140 7.08 10.21 4.07
CA PHE A 140 6.41 8.91 4.14
C PHE A 140 5.29 8.81 3.08
N ARG A 141 5.35 7.78 2.24
CA ARG A 141 4.40 7.54 1.15
C ARG A 141 3.71 6.18 1.30
N ALA A 142 2.38 6.17 1.16
CA ALA A 142 1.57 4.96 1.05
C ALA A 142 1.01 4.83 -0.38
N PRO A 143 0.84 3.61 -0.91
CA PRO A 143 0.15 3.40 -2.19
C PRO A 143 -1.29 3.92 -2.16
N ALA A 144 -1.80 4.37 -3.31
CA ALA A 144 -3.19 4.75 -3.44
C ALA A 144 -4.10 3.53 -3.25
N MET A 145 -5.12 3.65 -2.40
CA MET A 145 -6.14 2.62 -2.22
C MET A 145 -7.17 2.74 -3.33
N LEU A 146 -7.02 1.91 -4.37
CA LEU A 146 -7.95 1.87 -5.49
C LEU A 146 -9.23 1.13 -5.12
N MET A 147 -10.37 1.64 -5.59
CA MET A 147 -11.64 0.94 -5.52
C MET A 147 -11.63 -0.26 -6.50
N PRO A 148 -12.46 -1.31 -6.28
CA PRO A 148 -12.44 -2.50 -7.12
C PRO A 148 -12.65 -2.23 -8.63
N HIS A 149 -13.43 -1.20 -8.98
CA HIS A 149 -13.66 -0.82 -10.38
C HIS A 149 -12.47 -0.07 -11.01
N GLU A 150 -11.65 0.60 -10.19
CA GLU A 150 -10.43 1.28 -10.65
C GLU A 150 -9.29 0.28 -10.89
N SER A 151 -9.33 -0.86 -10.19
CA SER A 151 -8.30 -1.91 -10.31
C SER A 151 -8.50 -2.85 -11.50
N THR A 152 -9.71 -2.91 -12.06
CA THR A 152 -10.08 -3.87 -13.12
C THR A 152 -9.94 -3.31 -14.53
N VAL A 153 -9.73 -2.00 -14.66
CA VAL A 153 -9.62 -1.30 -15.96
C VAL A 153 -8.21 -0.73 -16.09
N ALA A 154 -7.47 -1.20 -17.09
CA ALA A 154 -6.21 -0.55 -17.44
C ALA A 154 -6.50 0.83 -18.04
N HIS A 155 -5.76 1.87 -17.62
CA HIS A 155 -5.96 3.26 -18.05
C HIS A 155 -5.83 3.51 -19.57
N GLU A 156 -5.48 2.50 -20.36
CA GLU A 156 -5.35 2.54 -21.82
C GLU A 156 -6.64 2.15 -22.55
N GLN A 157 -7.61 1.55 -21.85
CA GLN A 157 -8.90 1.23 -22.43
C GLN A 157 -9.81 2.46 -22.37
N ARG A 158 -9.76 3.29 -23.42
CA ARG A 158 -10.84 4.24 -23.69
C ARG A 158 -12.13 3.44 -23.80
N PHE A 159 -13.02 3.58 -22.82
CA PHE A 159 -14.39 3.09 -22.95
C PHE A 159 -15.04 3.80 -24.14
N THR A 160 -15.07 3.14 -25.29
CA THR A 160 -15.93 3.54 -26.41
C THR A 160 -17.35 3.21 -26.01
N PHE A 161 -18.13 4.25 -25.68
CA PHE A 161 -19.57 4.14 -25.43
C PHE A 161 -20.29 3.81 -26.74
N ASP A 162 -20.20 2.58 -27.21
CA ASP A 162 -21.10 2.09 -28.25
C ASP A 162 -22.39 1.64 -27.57
N LYS A 163 -23.25 2.64 -27.34
CA LYS A 163 -24.65 2.61 -26.84
C LYS A 163 -24.80 2.94 -25.33
N PRO A 164 -25.67 3.90 -24.98
CA PRO A 164 -25.97 4.20 -23.58
C PRO A 164 -26.84 3.09 -22.99
N THR A 165 -26.25 2.23 -22.17
CA THR A 165 -27.01 1.46 -21.20
C THR A 165 -27.35 2.36 -20.01
N ILE A 166 -28.64 2.50 -19.75
CA ILE A 166 -29.30 3.28 -18.69
C ILE A 166 -29.69 4.70 -19.16
N ASP A 167 -30.85 4.77 -19.80
CA ASP A 167 -31.59 6.00 -20.04
C ASP A 167 -32.07 6.58 -18.69
N ARG A 168 -31.33 7.56 -18.17
CA ARG A 168 -31.85 8.48 -17.14
C ARG A 168 -32.38 9.72 -17.85
N SER A 169 -33.52 9.58 -18.50
CA SER A 169 -34.25 10.69 -19.08
C SER A 169 -34.73 11.64 -17.97
N ARG A 170 -33.91 12.66 -17.68
CA ARG A 170 -34.43 13.95 -17.22
C ARG A 170 -34.56 14.85 -18.44
N THR A 171 -35.80 15.04 -18.84
CA THR A 171 -36.28 15.92 -19.91
C THR A 171 -35.74 17.34 -19.77
N SER A 172 -35.10 17.86 -20.82
CA SER A 172 -35.24 19.25 -21.27
C SER A 172 -34.48 19.44 -22.59
N SER A 173 -35.25 19.67 -23.65
CA SER A 173 -34.92 20.00 -25.04
C SER A 173 -33.86 21.09 -25.25
N VAL A 174 -32.95 20.92 -26.24
CA VAL A 174 -32.79 21.64 -27.55
C VAL A 174 -31.63 20.98 -28.34
N PRO A 175 -31.74 20.64 -29.64
CA PRO A 175 -30.58 20.26 -30.46
C PRO A 175 -30.05 21.46 -31.28
N LEU A 176 -28.74 21.72 -31.23
CA LEU A 176 -28.06 22.60 -32.18
C LEU A 176 -27.25 21.75 -33.17
N ILE A 177 -27.60 21.88 -34.45
CA ILE A 177 -26.93 21.30 -35.62
C ILE A 177 -25.81 22.25 -36.03
N ILE A 178 -24.56 21.76 -36.10
CA ILE A 178 -23.45 22.32 -36.89
C ILE A 178 -22.63 21.09 -37.30
N GLY A 179 -22.41 20.71 -38.56
CA GLY A 179 -22.34 21.47 -39.80
C GLY A 179 -21.03 21.04 -40.48
N VAL A 180 -21.13 20.08 -41.40
CA VAL A 180 -20.04 19.48 -42.19
C VAL A 180 -19.40 20.54 -43.09
N GLY A 181 -18.08 20.55 -43.20
CA GLY A 181 -17.32 21.40 -44.13
C GLY A 181 -16.01 20.74 -44.57
N ASP A 182 -15.78 20.76 -45.88
CA ASP A 182 -14.79 20.04 -46.70
C ASP A 182 -13.28 20.37 -46.48
N LEU A 183 -12.48 19.41 -46.98
CA LEU A 183 -11.01 19.28 -47.22
C LEU A 183 -10.31 20.49 -47.92
N PRO A 184 -8.94 20.57 -48.11
CA PRO A 184 -8.05 19.48 -48.57
C PRO A 184 -6.58 19.38 -48.03
N GLU A 185 -5.97 18.30 -48.53
CA GLU A 185 -4.65 17.62 -48.49
C GLU A 185 -3.31 18.36 -48.26
N GLU A 186 -2.29 17.49 -48.03
CA GLU A 186 -0.81 17.61 -48.08
C GLU A 186 -0.10 17.57 -46.69
N ILE A 187 0.84 16.69 -46.34
CA ILE A 187 1.80 15.82 -47.06
C ILE A 187 2.12 14.56 -46.22
N SER A 188 2.44 13.49 -46.94
CA SER A 188 2.88 12.16 -46.55
C SER A 188 4.32 12.06 -45.99
N SER A 189 4.66 10.84 -45.54
CA SER A 189 5.98 10.32 -45.11
C SER A 189 6.25 10.46 -43.60
N ILE A 190 6.58 9.42 -42.82
CA ILE A 190 7.37 8.21 -43.09
C ILE A 190 6.82 7.07 -42.23
N SER A 191 6.60 5.90 -42.85
CA SER A 191 6.44 4.63 -42.15
C SER A 191 7.66 3.74 -42.39
N SER A 192 7.77 2.71 -41.55
CA SER A 192 8.62 1.51 -41.69
C SER A 192 10.07 1.72 -41.19
N ASN A 193 10.63 0.87 -40.33
CA ASN A 193 10.67 -0.58 -40.47
C ASN A 193 11.10 -1.29 -39.18
N GLU A 194 10.50 -2.46 -38.96
CA GLU A 194 11.07 -3.53 -38.14
C GLU A 194 12.41 -4.01 -38.75
N SER A 195 13.39 -4.32 -37.91
CA SER A 195 14.37 -5.34 -38.26
C SER A 195 14.85 -6.08 -37.01
N ASN A 196 14.82 -7.40 -37.15
CA ASN A 196 15.09 -8.45 -36.20
C ASN A 196 16.56 -8.86 -36.31
N VAL A 197 17.34 -8.86 -35.22
CA VAL A 197 18.65 -9.55 -35.16
C VAL A 197 18.85 -10.21 -33.80
N LYS A 198 19.13 -11.52 -33.85
CA LYS A 198 19.46 -12.45 -32.76
C LYS A 198 20.83 -12.18 -32.11
N GLY A 199 20.92 -12.42 -30.80
CA GLY A 199 22.17 -12.68 -30.06
C GLY A 199 21.87 -13.42 -28.74
N LYS A 200 22.52 -14.56 -28.51
CA LYS A 200 22.35 -15.47 -27.37
C LYS A 200 23.03 -14.94 -26.10
N GLU A 201 22.47 -15.24 -24.93
CA GLU A 201 23.14 -15.99 -23.85
C GLU A 201 22.13 -16.34 -22.72
N LYS A 202 22.19 -17.58 -22.22
CA LYS A 202 21.42 -18.10 -21.09
C LYS A 202 22.38 -18.22 -19.92
N GLU A 203 22.00 -17.76 -18.73
CA GLU A 203 22.09 -18.55 -17.48
C GLU A 203 21.35 -17.89 -16.31
N GLY A 204 20.45 -18.67 -15.68
CA GLY A 204 20.16 -18.66 -14.23
C GLY A 204 19.43 -17.48 -13.60
N GLY A 205 18.11 -17.36 -13.78
CA GLY A 205 17.28 -16.47 -12.95
C GLY A 205 15.86 -17.00 -12.76
N VAL A 206 15.51 -17.37 -11.52
CA VAL A 206 14.17 -17.79 -11.10
C VAL A 206 13.18 -16.68 -11.45
N THR A 207 12.30 -16.94 -12.42
CA THR A 207 11.27 -15.99 -12.83
C THR A 207 10.14 -16.00 -11.81
N PHE A 208 10.21 -15.09 -10.83
CA PHE A 208 9.02 -14.67 -10.09
C PHE A 208 8.06 -14.04 -11.09
N GLN A 209 6.86 -14.60 -11.23
CA GLN A 209 5.80 -13.99 -12.01
C GLN A 209 5.48 -12.62 -11.40
N SER A 210 5.84 -11.58 -12.15
CA SER A 210 5.59 -10.18 -11.80
C SER A 210 4.09 -9.93 -11.77
N THR A 211 3.55 -9.68 -10.58
CA THR A 211 2.36 -8.84 -10.43
C THR A 211 2.57 -7.57 -11.25
N SER A 212 1.62 -7.24 -12.13
CA SER A 212 1.69 -6.20 -13.17
C SER A 212 1.70 -4.76 -12.66
N VAL A 213 2.27 -4.50 -11.48
CA VAL A 213 2.55 -3.13 -11.03
C VAL A 213 4.01 -3.07 -10.60
N PRO A 214 4.90 -2.46 -11.40
CA PRO A 214 6.29 -2.25 -11.02
C PRO A 214 6.33 -1.24 -9.86
N HIS A 215 6.21 -1.75 -8.64
CA HIS A 215 6.47 -0.98 -7.43
C HIS A 215 7.98 -0.96 -7.19
N MET A 216 8.72 -0.20 -8.01
CA MET A 216 10.11 0.11 -7.70
C MET A 216 10.13 1.15 -6.58
N ARG A 217 9.96 0.70 -5.33
CA ARG A 217 10.18 1.54 -4.16
C ARG A 217 11.68 1.65 -3.91
N PRO A 218 12.22 2.84 -3.60
CA PRO A 218 13.58 2.96 -3.10
C PRO A 218 13.71 2.17 -1.79
N GLU A 219 14.83 1.47 -1.61
CA GLU A 219 15.09 0.68 -0.41
C GLU A 219 15.11 1.58 0.83
N THR A 220 14.58 1.06 1.94
CA THR A 220 14.65 1.73 3.24
C THR A 220 16.13 1.92 3.64
N PRO A 221 16.56 3.13 4.00
CA PRO A 221 17.92 3.37 4.50
C PRO A 221 18.26 2.42 5.66
N ARG A 222 19.37 1.70 5.56
CA ARG A 222 19.83 0.74 6.60
C ARG A 222 20.84 1.34 7.57
N GLN A 223 21.22 2.60 7.38
CA GLN A 223 22.20 3.32 8.20
C GLN A 223 21.56 4.60 8.71
N LEU A 224 22.00 5.06 9.88
CA LEU A 224 21.62 6.36 10.43
C LEU A 224 21.94 7.47 9.42
N THR A 225 20.92 8.19 8.98
CA THR A 225 21.06 9.23 7.94
C THR A 225 21.36 10.62 8.51
N HIS A 226 21.43 10.76 9.84
CA HIS A 226 21.68 12.03 10.52
C HIS A 226 22.91 11.89 11.42
N THR A 227 24.00 12.55 11.05
CA THR A 227 25.12 12.85 11.93
C THR A 227 24.82 14.16 12.64
N HIS A 228 24.99 14.22 13.96
CA HIS A 228 24.86 15.48 14.70
C HIS A 228 25.89 16.46 14.16
N ASP A 229 25.45 17.59 13.59
CA ASP A 229 26.36 18.68 13.24
C ASP A 229 26.87 19.28 14.56
N GLU A 230 28.14 19.06 14.88
CA GLU A 230 28.84 19.71 16.00
C GLU A 230 29.31 21.10 15.56
N ASP A 231 28.38 21.98 15.16
CA ASP A 231 28.69 23.37 14.82
C ASP A 231 28.10 24.31 15.90
N CYS A 232 28.67 24.22 17.10
CA CYS A 232 28.64 25.29 18.09
C CYS A 232 30.09 25.60 18.52
N SER A 233 30.88 26.24 17.65
CA SER A 233 32.05 26.99 18.10
C SER A 233 31.59 28.39 18.55
N ASP A 234 31.36 28.54 19.85
CA ASP A 234 31.13 29.82 20.50
C ASP A 234 32.49 30.43 20.84
N ASP A 235 33.14 31.08 19.88
CA ASP A 235 34.37 31.85 20.11
C ASP A 235 34.03 33.35 20.19
N GLU A 236 33.52 33.79 21.34
CA GLU A 236 33.70 35.17 21.79
C GLU A 236 34.99 35.26 22.63
N GLU A 237 36.08 35.80 22.05
CA GLU A 237 37.19 36.34 22.84
C GLU A 237 37.50 37.79 22.41
N VAL A 238 36.80 38.73 23.06
CA VAL A 238 37.08 40.17 23.00
C VAL A 238 38.34 40.47 23.80
N THR A 239 39.49 40.56 23.15
CA THR A 239 40.70 41.11 23.79
C THR A 239 40.59 42.64 23.89
N LYS A 240 40.09 43.13 25.04
CA LYS A 240 40.39 44.47 25.55
C LYS A 240 41.13 44.33 26.88
N THR A 241 42.45 44.42 26.84
CA THR A 241 43.26 44.77 28.02
C THR A 241 44.09 45.99 27.70
N ALA A 242 43.65 47.12 28.24
CA ALA A 242 44.46 48.28 28.51
C ALA A 242 45.43 47.96 29.66
N GLN A 243 46.73 48.23 29.48
CA GLN A 243 47.65 48.55 30.57
C GLN A 243 48.64 49.63 30.11
N THR A 244 48.30 50.85 30.49
CA THR A 244 49.13 51.93 31.08
C THR A 244 50.66 51.79 31.00
N LYS A 245 51.30 52.66 30.21
CA LYS A 245 52.32 53.63 30.67
C LYS A 245 52.60 54.68 29.59
#